data_AF-A0A7Y2I9A8-F1
#
_entry.id   AF-A0A7Y2I9A8-F1
#
_cell.length_a   1.000
_cell.length_b   1.000
_cell.length_c   1.000
_cell.angle_alpha   90.00
_cell.angle_beta   90.00
_cell.angle_gamma   90.00
#
_symmetry.space_group_name_H-M   'P 1'
#
loop_
_entity.id
_entity.type
_entity.pdbx_description
1 polymer ?
#
loop_
_entity_poly.entity_id
_entity_poly.type
_entity_poly.pdbx_seq_one_letter_code
_entity_poly.pdbx_strand_id
1 'polypeptide(L)'
;MEIIDIGRKILDAVEAADGVAASKLILELQGAALDLRDENARLREQLAELEAHIDLIDQMRFDGTFYWRGDGEDKRGPYCQKCLDMERRAIQLQHIDETVADYASEWYECLNCQTRYDL
;
A
#
# COMPACT_ATOMS: atom_id res chain seq x y z
N MET A 1 27.20 3.67 1.36
CA MET A 1 28.67 3.76 1.37
C MET A 1 29.14 5.10 1.93
N GLU A 2 28.45 6.21 1.63
CA GLU A 2 28.78 7.56 2.15
C GLU A 2 28.98 7.69 3.66
N ILE A 3 28.10 7.13 4.51
CA ILE A 3 28.24 7.26 5.98
C ILE A 3 29.55 6.65 6.52
N ILE A 4 29.98 5.52 5.96
CA ILE A 4 31.22 4.85 6.39
C ILE A 4 32.42 5.71 5.98
N ASP A 5 32.34 6.37 4.83
CA ASP A 5 33.39 7.25 4.34
C ASP A 5 33.48 8.56 5.13
N ILE A 6 32.34 9.13 5.57
CA ILE A 6 32.33 10.26 6.51
C ILE A 6 32.95 9.84 7.85
N GLY A 7 32.59 8.67 8.37
CA GLY A 7 33.18 8.12 9.61
C GLY A 7 34.70 7.97 9.53
N ARG A 8 35.23 7.48 8.40
CA ARG A 8 36.67 7.39 8.16
C ARG A 8 37.35 8.75 8.17
N LYS A 9 36.78 9.74 7.47
CA LYS A 9 37.31 11.12 7.43
C LYS A 9 37.30 11.78 8.81
N ILE A 10 36.32 11.46 9.67
CA ILE A 10 36.28 11.94 11.06
C ILE A 10 37.49 11.40 11.82
N LEU A 11 37.79 10.11 11.69
CA LEU A 11 38.95 9.50 12.34
C LEU A 11 40.25 10.18 11.90
N ASP A 12 40.43 10.37 10.59
CA ASP A 12 41.61 11.06 10.04
C ASP A 12 41.75 12.49 10.59
N ALA A 13 40.64 13.23 10.70
CA ALA A 13 40.63 14.59 11.25
C ALA A 13 40.96 14.63 12.75
N VAL A 14 40.50 13.64 13.51
CA VAL A 14 40.81 13.49 14.95
C VAL A 14 42.28 13.15 15.15
N GLU A 15 42.84 12.22 14.36
CA GLU A 15 44.28 11.88 14.39
C GLU A 15 45.16 13.09 14.05
N ALA A 16 44.71 13.95 13.13
CA ALA A 16 45.37 15.20 12.78
C ALA A 16 45.18 16.33 13.82
N ALA A 17 44.44 16.10 14.91
CA ALA A 17 44.04 17.10 15.89
C ALA A 17 43.31 18.32 15.29
N ASP A 18 42.64 18.15 14.14
CA ASP A 18 41.82 19.17 13.50
C ASP A 18 40.37 19.09 14.00
N GLY A 19 40.14 19.71 15.16
CA GLY A 19 38.83 19.74 15.81
C GLY A 19 37.74 20.45 14.98
N VAL A 20 38.12 21.38 14.11
CA VAL A 20 37.17 22.11 13.25
C VAL A 20 36.68 21.19 12.13
N ALA A 21 37.61 20.51 11.45
CA ALA A 21 37.26 19.53 10.41
C ALA A 21 36.43 18.38 10.99
N ALA A 22 36.83 17.83 12.14
CA ALA A 22 36.09 16.77 12.81
C ALA A 22 34.65 17.21 13.16
N SER A 23 34.47 18.41 13.70
CA SER A 23 33.14 18.95 14.04
C SER A 23 32.25 19.12 12.80
N LYS A 24 32.80 19.61 11.68
CA LYS A 24 32.07 19.74 10.43
C LYS A 24 31.61 18.39 9.89
N LEU A 25 32.50 17.39 9.88
CA LEU A 25 32.18 16.04 9.40
C LEU A 25 31.16 15.34 10.29
N ILE A 26 31.15 15.62 11.61
CA ILE A 26 30.10 15.12 12.52
C ILE A 26 28.73 15.70 12.14
N LEU A 27 28.65 16.99 11.82
CA LEU A 27 27.39 17.60 11.37
C LEU A 27 26.91 17.00 10.04
N GLU A 28 27.84 16.75 9.11
CA GLU A 28 27.54 16.04 7.84
C GLU A 28 27.02 14.62 8.10
N LEU A 29 27.65 13.87 9.01
CA LEU A 29 27.21 12.54 9.42
C LEU A 29 25.82 12.57 10.04
N GLN A 30 25.54 13.55 10.90
CA GLN A 30 24.23 13.73 11.53
C GLN A 30 23.14 14.01 10.49
N GLY A 31 23.42 14.86 9.50
CA GLY A 31 22.52 15.11 8.37
C GLY A 31 22.21 13.83 7.61
N ALA A 32 23.25 13.11 7.18
CA ALA A 32 23.08 11.85 6.45
C ALA A 32 22.33 10.79 7.27
N ALA A 33 22.52 10.74 8.59
CA ALA A 33 21.81 9.83 9.47
C ALA A 33 20.33 10.18 9.63
N LEU A 34 19.99 11.48 9.65
CA LEU A 34 18.60 11.94 9.66
C LEU A 34 17.89 11.58 8.35
N ASP A 35 18.52 11.86 7.20
CA ASP A 35 17.96 11.55 5.88
C ASP A 35 17.69 10.04 5.73
N LEU A 36 18.63 9.19 6.17
CA LEU A 36 18.44 7.74 6.16
C LEU A 36 17.31 7.28 7.07
N ARG A 37 17.16 7.92 8.24
CA ARG A 37 16.08 7.57 9.17
C ARG A 37 14.73 7.94 8.59
N ASP A 38 14.62 9.10 7.95
CA ASP A 38 13.37 9.57 7.35
C ASP A 38 13.00 8.70 6.14
N GLU A 39 13.98 8.34 5.30
CA GLU A 39 13.76 7.38 4.21
C GLU A 39 13.36 5.99 4.73
N ASN A 40 13.98 5.52 5.83
CA ASN A 40 13.59 4.24 6.43
C ASN A 40 12.16 4.27 6.98
N ALA A 41 11.74 5.38 7.60
CA ALA A 41 10.38 5.56 8.07
C ALA A 41 9.39 5.52 6.89
N ARG A 42 9.69 6.26 5.82
CA ARG A 42 8.88 6.28 4.58
C ARG A 42 8.77 4.89 3.96
N LEU A 43 9.87 4.16 3.84
CA LEU A 43 9.86 2.79 3.30
C LEU A 43 9.08 1.82 4.16
N ARG A 44 9.15 1.93 5.49
CA ARG A 44 8.36 1.09 6.41
C ARG A 44 6.86 1.38 6.28
N GLU A 45 6.48 2.64 6.11
CA GLU A 45 5.08 3.03 5.87
C GLU A 45 4.57 2.44 4.54
N GLN A 46 5.34 2.58 3.46
CA GLN A 46 4.99 1.97 2.16
C GLN A 46 4.89 0.45 2.24
N LEU A 47 5.77 -0.20 3.01
CA LEU A 47 5.71 -1.64 3.22
C LEU A 47 4.43 -2.03 3.98
N ALA A 48 4.08 -1.32 5.05
CA ALA A 48 2.87 -1.59 5.83
C ALA A 48 1.58 -1.39 4.99
N GLU A 49 1.55 -0.38 4.12
CA GLU A 49 0.43 -0.16 3.19
C GLU A 49 0.28 -1.32 2.19
N LEU A 50 1.39 -1.80 1.63
CA LEU A 50 1.41 -2.94 0.71
C LEU A 50 1.00 -4.25 1.40
N GLU A 51 1.48 -4.50 2.61
CA GLU A 51 1.10 -5.66 3.43
C GLU A 51 -0.40 -5.64 3.73
N ALA A 52 -0.96 -4.49 4.13
CA ALA A 52 -2.39 -4.34 4.34
C ALA A 52 -3.23 -4.60 3.07
N HIS A 53 -2.72 -4.21 1.90
CA HIS A 53 -3.37 -4.47 0.61
C HIS A 53 -3.35 -5.97 0.25
N ILE A 54 -2.24 -6.66 0.52
CA ILE A 54 -2.13 -8.12 0.32
C ILE A 54 -3.10 -8.86 1.25
N ASP A 55 -3.09 -8.51 2.54
CA ASP A 55 -3.98 -9.12 3.54
C ASP A 55 -5.46 -8.97 3.16
N LEU A 56 -5.84 -7.82 2.60
CA LEU A 56 -7.19 -7.57 2.12
C LEU A 56 -7.60 -8.56 1.01
N ILE A 57 -6.70 -8.84 0.07
CA ILE A 57 -6.96 -9.76 -1.05
C ILE A 57 -7.00 -11.20 -0.57
N ASP A 58 -6.10 -11.59 0.33
CA ASP A 58 -6.02 -12.97 0.84
C ASP A 58 -7.24 -13.36 1.70
N GLN A 59 -7.94 -12.36 2.26
CA GLN A 59 -9.22 -12.53 2.95
C GLN A 59 -10.42 -12.70 2.02
N MET A 60 -10.23 -12.57 0.70
CA MET A 60 -11.33 -12.73 -0.26
C MET A 60 -11.64 -14.22 -0.48
N ARG A 61 -12.93 -14.53 -0.59
CA ARG A 61 -13.49 -15.85 -0.84
C ARG A 61 -14.42 -15.78 -2.03
N PHE A 62 -14.13 -16.58 -3.05
CA PHE A 62 -14.99 -16.70 -4.21
C PHE A 62 -16.12 -17.69 -3.93
N ASP A 63 -17.37 -17.31 -4.17
CA ASP A 63 -18.54 -18.16 -3.93
C ASP A 63 -19.07 -18.89 -5.18
N GLY A 64 -18.38 -18.74 -6.31
CA GLY A 64 -18.80 -19.26 -7.61
C GLY A 64 -19.23 -18.15 -8.58
N THR A 65 -19.65 -16.99 -8.07
CA THR A 65 -20.07 -15.85 -8.90
C THR A 65 -19.34 -14.57 -8.53
N PHE A 66 -19.14 -14.30 -7.23
CA PHE A 66 -18.50 -13.08 -6.74
C PHE A 66 -17.44 -13.36 -5.68
N TYR A 67 -16.56 -12.39 -5.48
CA TYR A 67 -15.69 -12.38 -4.32
C TYR A 67 -16.39 -11.71 -3.14
N TRP A 68 -16.13 -12.25 -1.95
CA TRP A 68 -16.65 -11.74 -0.69
C TRP A 68 -15.53 -11.72 0.33
N ARG A 69 -15.62 -10.80 1.29
CA ARG A 69 -14.68 -10.71 2.40
C ARG A 69 -15.36 -11.10 3.69
N GLY A 70 -14.68 -11.94 4.49
CA GLY A 70 -15.24 -12.46 5.73
C GLY A 70 -16.23 -13.61 5.50
N ASP A 71 -16.75 -14.16 6.59
CA ASP A 71 -17.61 -15.34 6.60
C ASP A 71 -18.87 -15.10 7.44
N GLY A 72 -19.94 -15.84 7.17
CA GLY A 72 -21.18 -15.80 7.97
C GLY A 72 -21.87 -14.42 7.97
N GLU A 73 -22.15 -13.89 9.16
CA GLU A 73 -22.83 -12.59 9.35
C GLU A 73 -21.93 -11.39 9.02
N ASP A 74 -20.61 -11.56 9.04
CA ASP A 74 -19.62 -10.51 8.72
C ASP A 74 -19.26 -10.47 7.22
N LYS A 75 -19.98 -11.23 6.39
CA LYS A 75 -19.75 -11.32 4.95
C LYS A 75 -20.01 -9.96 4.29
N ARG A 76 -18.96 -9.35 3.76
CA ARG A 76 -19.00 -8.06 3.04
C ARG A 76 -18.73 -8.27 1.56
N GLY A 77 -19.47 -7.57 0.71
CA GLY A 77 -19.36 -7.67 -0.75
C GLY A 77 -20.70 -7.40 -1.44
N PRO A 78 -20.88 -7.85 -2.69
CA PRO A 78 -19.90 -8.56 -3.51
C PRO A 78 -18.80 -7.65 -4.07
N TYR A 79 -17.65 -8.23 -4.39
CA TYR A 79 -16.51 -7.57 -5.02
C TYR A 79 -16.35 -8.02 -6.48
N CYS A 80 -15.89 -7.09 -7.33
CA CYS A 80 -15.73 -7.30 -8.76
C CYS A 80 -14.64 -8.33 -9.08
N GLN A 81 -15.04 -9.46 -9.65
CA GLN A 81 -14.13 -10.52 -10.07
C GLN A 81 -13.04 -10.02 -11.01
N LYS A 82 -13.43 -9.31 -12.08
CA LYS A 82 -12.49 -8.80 -13.09
C LYS A 82 -11.40 -7.90 -12.50
N CYS A 83 -11.77 -6.98 -11.60
CA CYS A 83 -10.82 -6.07 -10.98
C CYS A 83 -9.88 -6.79 -10.00
N LEU A 84 -10.40 -7.78 -9.27
CA LEU A 84 -9.60 -8.51 -8.31
C LEU A 84 -8.63 -9.49 -9.01
N ASP A 85 -9.11 -10.23 -10.00
CA ASP A 85 -8.31 -11.25 -10.72
C ASP A 85 -7.24 -10.62 -11.61
N MET A 86 -7.57 -9.55 -12.36
CA MET A 86 -6.64 -8.94 -13.31
C MET A 86 -5.71 -7.94 -12.66
N GLU A 87 -6.20 -7.19 -11.67
CA GLU A 87 -5.52 -6.00 -11.16
C GLU A 87 -5.27 -6.04 -9.65
N ARG A 88 -5.69 -7.13 -8.97
CA ARG A 88 -5.59 -7.23 -7.50
C ARG A 88 -6.26 -6.05 -6.79
N ARG A 89 -7.36 -5.52 -7.35
CA ARG A 89 -8.13 -4.41 -6.78
C ARG A 89 -9.48 -4.89 -6.25
N ALA A 90 -9.67 -4.79 -4.94
CA ALA A 90 -10.92 -5.13 -4.26
C ALA A 90 -11.99 -4.03 -4.44
N ILE A 91 -12.59 -3.96 -5.63
CA ILE A 91 -13.65 -2.99 -5.93
C ILE A 91 -15.01 -3.59 -5.56
N GLN A 92 -15.71 -2.97 -4.60
CA GLN A 92 -17.06 -3.40 -4.23
C GLN A 92 -18.05 -3.06 -5.35
N LEU A 93 -18.87 -4.03 -5.73
CA LEU A 93 -19.93 -3.86 -6.71
C LEU A 93 -21.09 -3.05 -6.11
N GLN A 94 -21.70 -2.19 -6.91
CA GLN A 94 -22.90 -1.44 -6.53
C GLN A 94 -24.13 -2.23 -6.94
N HIS A 95 -25.08 -2.38 -6.02
CA HIS A 95 -26.38 -2.96 -6.32
C HIS A 95 -27.26 -1.89 -6.98
N ILE A 96 -27.79 -2.19 -8.15
CA ILE A 96 -28.72 -1.33 -8.85
C ILE A 96 -30.03 -2.10 -9.01
N ASP A 97 -31.11 -1.47 -8.58
CA ASP A 97 -32.48 -1.93 -8.71
C ASP A 97 -33.26 -0.82 -9.41
N GLU A 98 -33.63 -1.08 -10.66
CA GLU A 98 -34.39 -0.16 -11.48
C GLU A 98 -35.65 -0.82 -12.02
N THR A 99 -36.80 -0.15 -11.82
CA THR A 99 -38.08 -0.55 -12.40
C THR A 99 -38.52 0.47 -13.45
N VAL A 100 -38.73 0.00 -14.68
CA VAL A 100 -39.19 0.83 -15.81
C VAL A 100 -40.43 0.21 -16.44
N ALA A 101 -41.54 0.97 -16.48
CA ALA A 101 -42.81 0.54 -17.10
C ALA A 101 -43.24 -0.88 -16.67
N ASP A 102 -43.26 -1.12 -15.35
CA ASP A 102 -43.61 -2.40 -14.69
C ASP A 102 -42.62 -3.56 -14.89
N TYR A 103 -41.44 -3.31 -15.48
CA TYR A 103 -40.34 -4.28 -15.53
C TYR A 103 -39.27 -3.94 -14.49
N ALA A 104 -39.14 -4.80 -13.47
CA ALA A 104 -38.06 -4.71 -12.49
C ALA A 104 -36.80 -5.40 -13.03
N SER A 105 -35.65 -4.75 -12.83
CA SER A 105 -34.35 -5.27 -13.20
C SER A 105 -33.34 -4.98 -12.10
N GLU A 106 -32.62 -6.02 -11.69
CA GLU A 106 -31.59 -5.94 -10.65
C GLU A 106 -30.26 -6.40 -11.24
N TRP A 107 -29.19 -5.66 -10.95
CA TRP A 107 -27.83 -6.06 -11.33
C TRP A 107 -26.78 -5.49 -10.37
N TYR A 108 -25.61 -6.11 -10.38
CA TYR A 108 -24.41 -5.54 -9.80
C TYR A 108 -23.57 -4.83 -10.87
N GLU A 109 -23.07 -3.64 -10.55
CA GLU A 109 -22.19 -2.87 -11.43
C GLU A 109 -20.86 -2.52 -10.75
N CYS A 110 -19.75 -2.69 -11.49
CA CYS A 110 -18.45 -2.21 -11.06
C CYS A 110 -18.18 -0.80 -11.60
N LEU A 111 -18.11 0.21 -10.73
CA LEU A 111 -17.81 1.58 -11.14
C LEU A 111 -16.37 1.79 -11.66
N ASN A 112 -15.46 0.84 -11.43
CA ASN A 112 -14.09 0.92 -11.91
C ASN A 112 -13.92 0.39 -13.34
N CYS A 113 -14.50 -0.78 -13.65
CA CYS A 113 -14.33 -1.43 -14.96
C CYS A 113 -15.63 -1.53 -15.78
N GLN A 114 -16.72 -0.95 -15.27
CA GLN A 114 -18.05 -0.87 -15.90
C GLN A 114 -18.64 -2.25 -16.28
N THR A 115 -18.19 -3.31 -15.61
CA THR A 115 -18.75 -4.64 -15.81
C THR A 115 -20.06 -4.75 -15.02
N ARG A 116 -21.10 -5.22 -15.71
CA ARG A 116 -22.45 -5.48 -15.18
C ARG A 116 -22.66 -6.99 -15.02
N TYR A 117 -23.29 -7.38 -13.93
CA TYR A 117 -23.68 -8.76 -13.60
C TYR A 117 -25.17 -8.77 -13.27
N ASP A 118 -26.00 -9.31 -14.16
CA ASP A 118 -27.45 -9.41 -13.93
C ASP A 118 -27.76 -10.41 -12.81
N LEU A 119 -28.78 -10.11 -12.00
CA LEU A 119 -29.22 -10.91 -10.85
C LEU A 119 -30.46 -11.77 -11.14
#